data_AF-A0A4Q3AUF5-F1
#
_entry.id   AF-A0A4Q3AUF5-F1
#
_cell.length_a   1.000
_cell.length_b   1.000
_cell.length_c   1.000
_cell.angle_alpha   90.00
_cell.angle_beta   90.00
_cell.angle_gamma   90.00
#
_symmetry.space_group_name_H-M   'P 1'
#
loop_
_entity.id
_entity.type
_entity.pdbx_description
1 polymer ?
#
loop_
_entity_poly.entity_id
_entity_poly.type
_entity_poly.pdbx_seq_one_letter_code
_entity_poly.pdbx_strand_id
1 'polypeptide(L)'
;MKASVTAIIATLVAICAFFAGRMGAGKENASDKANREASGDAVTVSSISGGGRSDWTPKSNADQQSKQVSFVSDHALTVEEARALTSEERMALITRGGMSWNSGNQIALMDGVIAALTKDEIGPATEILGGIQNRGNFQTQEVWNALWTQWGRVNPTKALEFFADDHSGKSKSDARHMMTGWLEADPLAAFAWAKQPKRSDLEAAAAALAITRNANGDPKRMEASILALPADNPVDGTLILQGSPRATDFVAQPGYNQTRSACLQDYFDLVSMVGDGQDAAKTYDQLPPALQSSGWSVALQRMILQDPQVAAEWLTTHASDPGYDNPLTLSLAVDMANQDPGAAMAWATKMPGLNESGPGTGKIHPAQAALGTWLNDDPEAASAWLRSNAADAAWAKEFRTHIGE
;
A
#
# COMPACT_ATOMS: atom_id res chain seq x y z
N MET A 1 -28.78 -28.04 11.37
CA MET A 1 -29.47 -26.74 11.51
C MET A 1 -29.77 -26.21 10.12
N LYS A 2 -31.03 -26.04 9.74
CA LYS A 2 -31.41 -25.47 8.44
C LYS A 2 -31.59 -23.96 8.64
N ALA A 3 -30.59 -23.17 8.28
CA ALA A 3 -30.78 -21.72 8.19
C ALA A 3 -31.84 -21.46 7.12
N SER A 4 -32.85 -20.67 7.49
CA SER A 4 -33.96 -20.32 6.60
C SER A 4 -33.41 -19.58 5.37
N VAL A 5 -33.80 -20.02 4.17
CA VAL A 5 -33.50 -19.36 2.88
C VAL A 5 -33.84 -17.86 2.92
N THR A 6 -34.80 -17.45 3.76
CA THR A 6 -35.18 -16.06 3.98
C THR A 6 -34.05 -15.23 4.63
N ALA A 7 -33.22 -15.81 5.49
CA ALA A 7 -32.09 -15.10 6.10
C ALA A 7 -30.96 -14.84 5.09
N ILE A 8 -30.71 -15.78 4.18
CA ILE A 8 -29.71 -15.63 3.11
C ILE A 8 -30.13 -14.55 2.11
N ILE A 9 -31.43 -14.49 1.77
CA ILE A 9 -31.97 -13.47 0.87
C ILE A 9 -31.93 -12.07 1.52
N ALA A 10 -32.20 -11.96 2.82
CA ALA A 10 -32.11 -10.68 3.52
C ALA A 10 -30.67 -10.13 3.54
N THR A 11 -29.67 -10.99 3.74
CA THR A 11 -28.26 -10.60 3.72
C THR A 11 -27.80 -10.19 2.31
N LEU A 12 -28.24 -10.91 1.26
CA LEU A 12 -27.91 -10.55 -0.13
C LEU A 12 -28.54 -9.22 -0.56
N VAL A 13 -29.77 -8.91 -0.12
CA VAL A 13 -30.43 -7.63 -0.40
C VAL A 13 -29.74 -6.47 0.33
N ALA A 14 -29.25 -6.67 1.56
CA ALA A 14 -28.49 -5.67 2.30
C ALA A 14 -27.13 -5.37 1.64
N ILE A 15 -26.44 -6.38 1.13
CA ILE A 15 -25.17 -6.23 0.41
C ILE A 15 -25.39 -5.49 -0.92
N CYS A 16 -26.43 -5.82 -1.69
CA CYS A 16 -26.74 -5.10 -2.94
C CYS A 16 -27.16 -3.64 -2.70
N ALA A 17 -27.87 -3.33 -1.61
CA ALA A 17 -28.23 -1.95 -1.25
C ALA A 17 -27.01 -1.11 -0.83
N PHE A 18 -26.02 -1.72 -0.17
CA PHE A 18 -24.77 -1.06 0.21
C PHE A 18 -23.92 -0.66 -1.01
N PHE A 19 -23.87 -1.50 -2.05
CA PHE A 19 -23.16 -1.16 -3.29
C PHE A 19 -23.92 -0.20 -4.21
N ALA A 20 -25.26 -0.27 -4.24
CA ALA A 20 -26.08 0.68 -5.01
C ALA A 20 -26.05 2.11 -4.42
N GLY A 21 -25.87 2.26 -3.10
CA GLY A 21 -25.75 3.57 -2.44
C GLY A 21 -24.43 4.32 -2.72
N ARG A 22 -23.42 3.64 -3.25
CA ARG A 22 -22.09 4.24 -3.53
C ARG A 22 -21.93 4.76 -4.97
N MET A 23 -22.87 4.44 -5.86
CA MET A 23 -22.89 4.90 -7.25
C MET A 23 -24.19 5.65 -7.57
N GLY A 24 -24.31 6.88 -7.06
CA GLY A 24 -25.29 7.84 -7.59
C GLY A 24 -25.96 8.73 -6.55
N ALA A 25 -25.38 9.91 -6.30
CA ALA A 25 -26.14 11.09 -5.86
C ALA A 25 -25.30 12.38 -5.98
N GLY A 26 -24.99 12.78 -7.20
CA GLY A 26 -24.79 14.20 -7.50
C GLY A 26 -26.16 14.85 -7.64
N LYS A 27 -26.73 15.36 -6.55
CA LYS A 27 -27.83 16.32 -6.58
C LYS A 27 -27.37 17.59 -5.88
N GLU A 28 -27.06 18.61 -6.67
CA GLU A 28 -26.95 19.99 -6.21
C GLU A 28 -28.25 20.39 -5.51
N ASN A 29 -28.16 20.70 -4.21
CA ASN A 29 -29.24 21.32 -3.48
C ASN A 29 -29.28 22.82 -3.84
N ALA A 30 -30.42 23.27 -4.38
CA ALA A 30 -30.70 24.66 -4.71
C ALA A 30 -30.78 25.61 -3.48
N SER A 31 -30.40 25.16 -2.28
CA SER A 31 -30.39 25.96 -1.04
C SER A 31 -29.05 26.69 -0.79
N ASP A 32 -27.95 26.27 -1.41
CA ASP A 32 -26.62 26.87 -1.15
C ASP A 32 -26.37 28.17 -1.91
N LYS A 33 -27.25 28.52 -2.86
CA LYS A 33 -27.15 29.78 -3.60
C LYS A 33 -27.76 30.98 -2.86
N ALA A 34 -28.56 30.75 -1.81
CA ALA A 34 -29.22 31.83 -1.06
C ALA A 34 -28.41 32.35 0.15
N ASN A 35 -27.39 31.61 0.62
CA ASN A 35 -26.61 31.99 1.81
C ASN A 35 -25.26 32.68 1.49
N ARG A 36 -24.91 32.86 0.21
CA ARG A 36 -23.64 33.50 -0.21
C ARG A 36 -23.74 35.00 -0.49
N GLU A 37 -24.94 35.59 -0.43
CA GLU A 37 -25.13 37.04 -0.65
C GLU A 37 -25.41 37.84 0.64
N ALA A 38 -25.32 37.23 1.82
CA ALA A 38 -25.62 37.90 3.09
C ALA A 38 -24.58 37.61 4.19
N SER A 39 -23.32 38.01 3.98
CA SER A 39 -22.41 38.28 5.11
C SER A 39 -21.31 39.26 4.67
N GLY A 40 -21.69 40.51 4.48
CA GLY A 40 -20.75 41.61 4.55
C GLY A 40 -20.58 42.00 6.00
N ASP A 41 -19.49 41.59 6.64
CA ASP A 41 -19.02 42.20 7.88
C ASP A 41 -17.51 42.34 7.88
N ALA A 42 -17.09 43.57 8.16
CA ALA A 42 -15.72 44.02 8.16
C ALA A 42 -14.97 43.44 9.37
N VAL A 43 -13.94 42.64 9.09
CA VAL A 43 -12.93 42.27 10.08
C VAL A 43 -11.75 43.23 9.94
N THR A 44 -11.62 44.13 10.90
CA THR A 44 -10.45 44.98 11.12
C THR A 44 -9.31 44.11 11.63
N VAL A 45 -8.28 43.87 10.81
CA VAL A 45 -7.07 43.18 11.23
C VAL A 45 -6.03 44.21 11.70
N SER A 46 -5.71 44.10 12.98
CA SER A 46 -4.66 44.86 13.66
C SER A 46 -3.28 44.54 13.08
N SER A 47 -2.53 45.60 12.79
CA SER A 47 -1.16 45.58 12.31
C SER A 47 -0.19 44.98 13.34
N ILE A 48 0.52 43.90 12.96
CA ILE A 48 1.77 43.49 13.59
C ILE A 48 2.91 43.87 12.65
N SER A 49 3.70 44.86 13.08
CA SER A 49 4.94 45.30 12.46
C SER A 49 6.12 44.47 12.98
N GLY A 50 6.98 43.98 12.09
CA GLY A 50 8.37 43.67 12.45
C GLY A 50 9.03 42.57 11.62
N GLY A 51 10.11 42.92 10.90
CA GLY A 51 11.19 41.98 10.62
C GLY A 51 11.54 41.71 9.16
N GLY A 52 12.33 42.62 8.57
CA GLY A 52 13.34 42.41 7.52
C GLY A 52 13.18 41.27 6.52
N ARG A 53 12.72 41.60 5.30
CA ARG A 53 12.99 40.83 4.08
C ARG A 53 13.88 41.63 3.16
N SER A 54 15.00 41.02 2.76
CA SER A 54 15.98 41.52 1.81
C SER A 54 15.37 41.73 0.42
N ASP A 55 15.75 42.84 -0.21
CA ASP A 55 15.43 43.23 -1.58
C ASP A 55 15.72 42.13 -2.60
N TRP A 56 14.70 41.38 -2.98
CA TRP A 56 14.63 40.68 -4.25
C TRP A 56 13.53 41.34 -5.07
N THR A 57 13.92 42.28 -5.94
CA THR A 57 13.02 42.88 -6.93
C THR A 57 13.16 42.11 -8.24
N PRO A 58 12.18 41.27 -8.62
CA PRO A 58 12.16 40.72 -9.97
C PRO A 58 11.88 41.87 -10.93
N LYS A 59 12.83 42.14 -11.83
CA LYS A 59 12.58 43.02 -12.97
C LYS A 59 11.35 42.51 -13.70
N SER A 60 10.39 43.40 -13.90
CA SER A 60 9.07 43.14 -14.48
C SER A 60 9.21 42.49 -15.85
N ASN A 61 8.94 41.19 -15.90
CA ASN A 61 8.80 40.41 -17.13
C ASN A 61 7.37 40.52 -17.71
N ALA A 62 6.70 41.67 -17.47
CA ALA A 62 5.30 41.90 -17.78
C ALA A 62 5.02 41.85 -19.30
N ASP A 63 5.99 42.21 -20.14
CA ASP A 63 5.87 42.13 -21.60
C ASP A 63 6.16 40.73 -22.18
N GLN A 64 6.80 39.83 -21.43
CA GLN A 64 6.88 38.41 -21.81
C GLN A 64 5.66 37.61 -21.35
N GLN A 65 4.97 38.05 -20.30
CA GLN A 65 3.73 37.43 -19.82
C GLN A 65 2.51 37.79 -20.70
N SER A 66 2.48 38.94 -21.37
CA SER A 66 1.35 39.32 -22.24
C SER A 66 1.29 38.56 -23.58
N LYS A 67 2.36 37.83 -23.93
CA LYS A 67 2.37 36.79 -24.98
C LYS A 67 2.23 35.37 -24.40
N GLN A 68 1.76 35.21 -23.16
CA GLN A 68 1.19 33.93 -22.74
C GLN A 68 -0.07 33.71 -23.57
N VAL A 69 0.13 33.03 -24.68
CA VAL A 69 -0.89 32.39 -25.50
C VAL A 69 -1.92 31.82 -24.52
N SER A 70 -3.16 32.28 -24.61
CA SER A 70 -4.32 31.66 -23.99
C SER A 70 -4.51 30.29 -24.65
N PHE A 71 -3.58 29.38 -24.41
CA PHE A 71 -3.64 27.98 -24.78
C PHE A 71 -4.44 27.28 -23.67
N VAL A 72 -5.63 27.81 -23.40
CA VAL A 72 -6.73 27.03 -22.84
C VAL A 72 -7.37 26.37 -24.06
N SER A 73 -6.63 25.49 -24.73
CA SER A 73 -7.28 24.58 -25.65
C SER A 73 -7.84 23.48 -24.79
N ASP A 74 -9.16 23.27 -24.84
CA ASP A 74 -9.82 22.05 -24.38
C ASP A 74 -9.30 20.78 -25.11
N HIS A 75 -8.30 20.93 -25.97
CA HIS A 75 -7.64 19.89 -26.73
C HIS A 75 -6.44 19.32 -25.94
N ALA A 76 -6.59 18.09 -25.46
CA ALA A 76 -5.47 17.31 -24.98
C ALA A 76 -4.53 16.98 -26.15
N LEU A 77 -3.21 17.18 -25.97
CA LEU A 77 -2.24 16.82 -27.01
C LEU A 77 -2.27 15.30 -27.23
N THR A 78 -2.37 14.89 -28.49
CA THR A 78 -2.14 13.49 -28.88
C THR A 78 -0.65 13.13 -28.77
N VAL A 79 -0.34 11.84 -28.75
CA VAL A 79 1.06 11.35 -28.70
C VAL A 79 1.81 11.76 -29.96
N GLU A 80 1.15 11.74 -31.13
CA GLU A 80 1.72 12.13 -32.42
C GLU A 80 2.05 13.63 -32.45
N GLU A 81 1.14 14.48 -31.97
CA GLU A 81 1.38 15.91 -31.83
C GLU A 81 2.55 16.19 -30.88
N ALA A 82 2.59 15.50 -29.72
CA ALA A 82 3.67 15.66 -28.75
C ALA A 82 5.03 15.15 -29.26
N ARG A 83 5.06 14.12 -30.11
CA ARG A 83 6.28 13.64 -30.76
C ARG A 83 6.82 14.61 -31.81
N ALA A 84 5.95 15.41 -32.43
CA ALA A 84 6.35 16.44 -33.39
C ALA A 84 7.04 17.64 -32.70
N LEU A 85 6.86 17.80 -31.39
CA LEU A 85 7.55 18.82 -30.61
C LEU A 85 9.03 18.48 -30.42
N THR A 86 9.85 19.51 -30.20
CA THR A 86 11.21 19.37 -29.72
C THR A 86 11.24 18.89 -28.26
N SER A 87 12.40 18.41 -27.82
CA SER A 87 12.59 18.00 -26.43
C SER A 87 12.36 19.15 -25.44
N GLU A 88 12.86 20.34 -25.77
CA GLU A 88 12.70 21.55 -24.95
C GLU A 88 11.22 21.95 -24.82
N GLU A 89 10.46 21.91 -25.92
CA GLU A 89 9.03 22.19 -25.90
C GLU A 89 8.25 21.19 -25.04
N ARG A 90 8.58 19.89 -25.12
CA ARG A 90 7.97 18.87 -24.24
C ARG A 90 8.28 19.15 -22.77
N MET A 91 9.53 19.46 -22.40
CA MET A 91 9.88 19.78 -21.01
C MET A 91 9.19 21.05 -20.50
N ALA A 92 9.02 22.05 -21.37
CA ALA A 92 8.26 23.25 -21.06
C ALA A 92 6.78 22.94 -20.80
N LEU A 93 6.18 22.04 -21.57
CA LEU A 93 4.81 21.57 -21.35
C LEU A 93 4.66 20.74 -20.06
N ILE A 94 5.61 19.85 -19.75
CA ILE A 94 5.64 19.13 -18.46
C ILE A 94 5.72 20.12 -17.30
N THR A 95 6.59 21.12 -17.39
CA THR A 95 6.73 22.16 -16.34
C THR A 95 5.43 22.94 -16.16
N ARG A 96 4.80 23.37 -17.26
CA ARG A 96 3.55 24.14 -17.24
C ARG A 96 2.38 23.30 -16.72
N GLY A 97 2.24 22.08 -17.23
CA GLY A 97 1.23 21.12 -16.79
C GLY A 97 1.37 20.84 -15.31
N GLY A 98 2.59 20.58 -14.84
CA GLY A 98 2.84 20.33 -13.43
C GLY A 98 2.53 21.51 -12.52
N MET A 99 2.67 22.75 -13.00
CA MET A 99 2.29 23.96 -12.24
C MET A 99 0.78 24.22 -12.19
N SER A 100 -0.04 23.50 -12.96
CA SER A 100 -1.49 23.63 -12.90
C SER A 100 -2.05 23.12 -11.57
N TRP A 101 -2.89 23.92 -10.92
CA TRP A 101 -3.64 23.49 -9.71
C TRP A 101 -4.90 22.68 -10.05
N ASN A 102 -5.32 22.67 -11.31
CA ASN A 102 -6.46 21.89 -11.77
C ASN A 102 -5.96 20.52 -12.26
N SER A 103 -6.44 19.45 -11.61
CA SER A 103 -6.09 18.06 -11.92
C SER A 103 -6.49 17.63 -13.34
N GLY A 104 -7.66 18.04 -13.82
CA GLY A 104 -8.09 17.77 -15.19
C GLY A 104 -7.16 18.41 -16.21
N ASN A 105 -6.72 19.64 -15.95
CA ASN A 105 -5.75 20.33 -16.81
C ASN A 105 -4.35 19.70 -16.74
N GLN A 106 -3.91 19.22 -15.57
CA GLN A 106 -2.65 18.47 -15.44
C GLN A 106 -2.65 17.27 -16.39
N ILE A 107 -3.70 16.44 -16.30
CA ILE A 107 -3.85 15.22 -17.12
C ILE A 107 -3.93 15.58 -18.60
N ALA A 108 -4.82 16.49 -18.99
CA ALA A 108 -5.04 16.85 -20.41
C ALA A 108 -3.78 17.42 -21.08
N LEU A 109 -2.96 18.18 -20.34
CA LEU A 109 -1.72 18.75 -20.88
C LEU A 109 -0.56 17.75 -20.93
N MET A 110 -0.49 16.82 -19.99
CA MET A 110 0.70 16.00 -19.80
C MET A 110 0.58 14.58 -20.33
N ASP A 111 -0.60 13.98 -20.43
CA ASP A 111 -0.73 12.55 -20.80
C ASP A 111 -0.08 12.23 -22.15
N GLY A 112 -0.46 12.95 -23.22
CA GLY A 112 0.16 12.79 -24.53
C GLY A 112 1.64 13.18 -24.57
N VAL A 113 2.05 14.18 -23.79
CA VAL A 113 3.46 14.61 -23.69
C VAL A 113 4.31 13.55 -23.02
N ILE A 114 3.84 12.99 -21.91
CA ILE A 114 4.48 11.91 -21.15
C ILE A 114 4.64 10.68 -22.05
N ALA A 115 3.58 10.26 -22.74
CA ALA A 115 3.62 9.12 -23.66
C ALA A 115 4.60 9.30 -24.84
N ALA A 116 4.93 10.55 -25.18
CA ALA A 116 5.91 10.90 -26.22
C ALA A 116 7.36 11.00 -25.71
N LEU A 117 7.61 10.97 -24.40
CA LEU A 117 8.95 11.12 -23.83
C LEU A 117 9.87 9.97 -24.25
N THR A 118 11.10 10.31 -24.61
CA THR A 118 12.17 9.38 -24.96
C THR A 118 12.95 8.93 -23.72
N LYS A 119 13.84 7.95 -23.93
CA LYS A 119 14.75 7.42 -22.91
C LYS A 119 15.58 8.50 -22.18
N ASP A 120 15.96 9.56 -22.90
CA ASP A 120 16.82 10.62 -22.36
C ASP A 120 16.02 11.75 -21.71
N GLU A 121 14.70 11.81 -21.91
CA GLU A 121 13.82 12.86 -21.39
C GLU A 121 13.05 12.46 -20.14
N ILE A 122 12.82 11.15 -19.94
CA ILE A 122 11.97 10.67 -18.85
C ILE A 122 12.55 10.95 -17.45
N GLY A 123 13.89 10.92 -17.32
CA GLY A 123 14.59 11.31 -16.09
C GLY A 123 14.39 12.80 -15.76
N PRO A 124 14.78 13.72 -16.65
CA PRO A 124 14.53 15.15 -16.48
C PRO A 124 13.07 15.50 -16.21
N ALA A 125 12.12 14.86 -16.90
CA ALA A 125 10.69 15.07 -16.66
C ALA A 125 10.29 14.68 -15.23
N THR A 126 10.80 13.57 -14.72
CA THR A 126 10.57 13.13 -13.34
C THR A 126 11.13 14.13 -12.33
N GLU A 127 12.35 14.62 -12.55
CA GLU A 127 12.97 15.61 -11.67
C GLU A 127 12.16 16.92 -11.61
N ILE A 128 11.65 17.38 -12.77
CA ILE A 128 10.77 18.55 -12.85
C ILE A 128 9.50 18.34 -12.01
N LEU A 129 8.80 17.23 -12.22
CA LEU A 129 7.54 16.94 -11.51
C LEU A 129 7.77 16.74 -10.00
N GLY A 130 8.83 16.02 -9.62
CA GLY A 130 9.22 15.84 -8.22
C GLY A 130 9.57 17.17 -7.55
N GLY A 131 10.30 18.05 -8.24
CA GLY A 131 10.62 19.39 -7.75
C GLY A 131 9.39 20.30 -7.61
N ILE A 132 8.37 20.14 -8.46
CA ILE A 132 7.08 20.84 -8.32
C ILE A 132 6.30 20.31 -7.11
N GLN A 133 6.24 18.99 -6.92
CA GLN A 133 5.60 18.35 -5.77
C GLN A 133 6.24 18.77 -4.44
N ASN A 134 7.57 18.82 -4.38
CA ASN A 134 8.31 19.26 -3.19
C ASN A 134 8.06 20.74 -2.84
N ARG A 135 7.52 21.53 -3.77
CA ARG A 135 7.07 22.92 -3.54
C ARG A 135 5.59 23.01 -3.15
N GLY A 136 4.95 21.89 -2.85
CA GLY A 136 3.55 21.81 -2.40
C GLY A 136 2.52 21.73 -3.52
N ASN A 137 2.93 21.57 -4.78
CA ASN A 137 2.01 21.36 -5.90
C ASN A 137 2.03 19.89 -6.33
N PHE A 138 1.14 19.12 -5.73
CA PHE A 138 1.04 17.68 -5.93
C PHE A 138 0.45 17.36 -7.29
N GLN A 139 1.13 16.46 -8.01
CA GLN A 139 0.60 15.92 -9.26
C GLN A 139 -0.46 14.87 -8.96
N THR A 140 -1.42 14.71 -9.86
CA THR A 140 -2.39 13.61 -9.70
C THR A 140 -1.69 12.25 -9.82
N GLN A 141 -2.29 11.22 -9.22
CA GLN A 141 -1.76 9.86 -9.32
C GLN A 141 -1.76 9.37 -10.78
N GLU A 142 -2.70 9.82 -11.61
CA GLU A 142 -2.78 9.48 -13.03
C GLU A 142 -1.56 9.98 -13.81
N VAL A 143 -1.08 11.20 -13.51
CA VAL A 143 0.14 11.77 -14.11
C VAL A 143 1.36 10.92 -13.75
N TRP A 144 1.50 10.56 -12.47
CA TRP A 144 2.58 9.68 -12.01
C TRP A 144 2.50 8.29 -12.64
N ASN A 145 1.31 7.70 -12.71
CA ASN A 145 1.09 6.39 -13.33
C ASN A 145 1.49 6.41 -14.82
N ALA A 146 1.11 7.46 -15.56
CA ALA A 146 1.51 7.63 -16.96
C ALA A 146 3.03 7.74 -17.09
N LEU A 147 3.67 8.53 -16.22
CA LEU A 147 5.12 8.72 -16.21
C LEU A 147 5.87 7.41 -15.94
N TRP A 148 5.47 6.66 -14.91
CA TRP A 148 6.08 5.38 -14.56
C TRP A 148 5.91 4.36 -15.67
N THR A 149 4.70 4.26 -16.24
CA THR A 149 4.42 3.38 -17.37
C THR A 149 5.33 3.74 -18.55
N GLN A 150 5.44 5.02 -18.91
CA GLN A 150 6.35 5.41 -19.99
C GLN A 150 7.81 5.08 -19.66
N TRP A 151 8.27 5.33 -18.43
CA TRP A 151 9.65 5.04 -18.05
C TRP A 151 9.96 3.54 -18.16
N GLY A 152 9.07 2.68 -17.68
CA GLY A 152 9.20 1.24 -17.87
C GLY A 152 9.28 0.83 -19.35
N ARG A 153 8.55 1.53 -20.23
CA ARG A 153 8.54 1.28 -21.67
C ARG A 153 9.85 1.68 -22.36
N VAL A 154 10.43 2.84 -22.02
CA VAL A 154 11.60 3.39 -22.74
C VAL A 154 12.94 3.11 -22.08
N ASN A 155 12.96 2.90 -20.76
CA ASN A 155 14.20 2.73 -19.99
C ASN A 155 13.97 2.01 -18.63
N PRO A 156 13.53 0.74 -18.64
CA PRO A 156 13.15 0.02 -17.43
C PRO A 156 14.31 -0.15 -16.44
N THR A 157 15.55 -0.31 -16.92
CA THR A 157 16.72 -0.50 -16.04
C THR A 157 16.99 0.73 -15.18
N LYS A 158 17.01 1.94 -15.77
CA LYS A 158 17.15 3.17 -14.98
C LYS A 158 15.94 3.45 -14.10
N ALA A 159 14.74 3.05 -14.53
CA ALA A 159 13.56 3.15 -13.70
C ALA A 159 13.74 2.30 -12.43
N LEU A 160 14.20 1.07 -12.55
CA LEU A 160 14.49 0.22 -11.40
C LEU A 160 15.55 0.79 -10.45
N GLU A 161 16.66 1.32 -11.00
CA GLU A 161 17.68 2.02 -10.21
C GLU A 161 17.05 3.15 -9.38
N PHE A 162 16.17 3.94 -10.01
CA PHE A 162 15.44 5.02 -9.32
C PHE A 162 14.51 4.51 -8.20
N PHE A 163 13.93 3.32 -8.33
CA PHE A 163 13.11 2.68 -7.29
C PHE A 163 13.95 2.00 -6.19
N ALA A 164 15.25 1.80 -6.41
CA ALA A 164 16.15 1.15 -5.45
C ALA A 164 16.78 2.13 -4.44
N ASP A 165 17.04 3.38 -4.85
CA ASP A 165 17.88 4.32 -4.08
C ASP A 165 17.14 5.09 -2.97
N ASP A 166 15.82 5.28 -3.09
CA ASP A 166 14.99 5.93 -2.06
C ASP A 166 13.52 5.51 -2.21
N HIS A 167 12.95 4.85 -1.20
CA HIS A 167 11.53 4.46 -1.21
C HIS A 167 10.61 5.61 -0.80
N SER A 168 11.14 6.74 -0.30
CA SER A 168 10.32 7.85 0.16
C SER A 168 9.45 8.39 -0.97
N GLY A 169 8.14 8.46 -0.72
CA GLY A 169 7.14 8.91 -1.68
C GLY A 169 6.82 7.95 -2.83
N LYS A 170 7.38 6.73 -2.86
CA LYS A 170 7.06 5.70 -3.86
C LYS A 170 6.22 4.58 -3.25
N SER A 171 5.23 4.11 -4.01
CA SER A 171 4.32 3.05 -3.59
C SER A 171 4.51 1.76 -4.40
N LYS A 172 4.00 0.64 -3.88
CA LYS A 172 3.90 -0.62 -4.63
C LYS A 172 3.11 -0.45 -5.94
N SER A 173 2.13 0.47 -5.95
CA SER A 173 1.36 0.82 -7.15
C SER A 173 2.28 1.44 -8.22
N ASP A 174 3.16 2.38 -7.84
CA ASP A 174 4.08 3.04 -8.77
C ASP A 174 5.01 2.03 -9.46
N ALA A 175 5.58 1.10 -8.69
CA ALA A 175 6.45 0.04 -9.20
C ALA A 175 5.72 -0.90 -10.18
N ARG A 176 4.43 -1.17 -9.93
CA ARG A 176 3.57 -1.95 -10.83
C ARG A 176 3.24 -1.19 -12.13
N HIS A 177 3.04 0.12 -12.09
CA HIS A 177 2.86 0.92 -13.32
C HIS A 177 4.13 0.93 -14.17
N MET A 178 5.29 1.11 -13.54
CA MET A 178 6.57 0.96 -14.23
C MET A 178 6.70 -0.41 -14.90
N MET A 179 6.44 -1.49 -14.17
CA MET A 179 6.50 -2.83 -14.75
C MET A 179 5.48 -3.04 -15.88
N THR A 180 4.31 -2.41 -15.83
CA THR A 180 3.32 -2.45 -16.92
C THR A 180 3.94 -1.96 -18.23
N GLY A 181 4.61 -0.82 -18.20
CA GLY A 181 5.28 -0.29 -19.38
C GLY A 181 6.39 -1.19 -19.92
N TRP A 182 7.16 -1.82 -19.03
CA TRP A 182 8.20 -2.77 -19.45
C TRP A 182 7.59 -4.01 -20.10
N LEU A 183 6.54 -4.59 -19.53
CA LEU A 183 5.84 -5.73 -20.10
C LEU A 183 5.25 -5.43 -21.48
N GLU A 184 4.82 -4.19 -21.74
CA GLU A 184 4.35 -3.77 -23.06
C GLU A 184 5.48 -3.67 -24.09
N ALA A 185 6.67 -3.21 -23.67
CA ALA A 185 7.82 -3.04 -24.55
C ALA A 185 8.57 -4.36 -24.81
N ASP A 186 8.85 -5.13 -23.76
CA ASP A 186 9.60 -6.38 -23.80
C ASP A 186 9.16 -7.32 -22.66
N PRO A 187 8.08 -8.10 -22.88
CA PRO A 187 7.55 -8.99 -21.85
C PRO A 187 8.51 -10.11 -21.47
N LEU A 188 9.39 -10.54 -22.40
CA LEU A 188 10.36 -11.61 -22.14
C LEU A 188 11.46 -11.13 -21.19
N ALA A 189 12.03 -9.94 -21.44
CA ALA A 189 13.03 -9.37 -20.55
C ALA A 189 12.44 -9.03 -19.17
N ALA A 190 11.24 -8.44 -19.12
CA ALA A 190 10.54 -8.14 -17.86
C ALA A 190 10.32 -9.40 -17.02
N PHE A 191 9.85 -10.50 -17.64
CA PHE A 191 9.65 -11.77 -16.94
C PHE A 191 10.97 -12.43 -16.53
N ALA A 192 12.02 -12.36 -17.36
CA ALA A 192 13.34 -12.85 -16.99
C ALA A 192 13.91 -12.11 -15.77
N TRP A 193 13.74 -10.78 -15.72
CA TRP A 193 14.09 -9.97 -14.57
C TRP A 193 13.29 -10.34 -13.32
N ALA A 194 11.97 -10.56 -13.45
CA ALA A 194 11.08 -10.87 -12.34
C ALA A 194 11.45 -12.16 -11.58
N LYS A 195 12.14 -13.10 -12.24
CA LYS A 195 12.63 -14.35 -11.61
C LYS A 195 13.89 -14.19 -10.75
N GLN A 196 14.56 -13.05 -10.82
CA GLN A 196 15.76 -12.78 -10.01
C GLN A 196 15.37 -12.39 -8.57
N PRO A 197 16.27 -12.50 -7.58
CA PRO A 197 16.00 -11.96 -6.24
C PRO A 197 15.72 -10.45 -6.32
N LYS A 198 14.96 -9.93 -5.37
CA LYS A 198 14.49 -8.53 -5.36
C LYS A 198 15.02 -7.84 -4.12
N ARG A 199 15.46 -6.59 -4.25
CA ARG A 199 16.13 -5.82 -3.20
C ARG A 199 15.20 -4.97 -2.35
N SER A 200 13.91 -4.91 -2.71
CA SER A 200 12.90 -4.16 -1.97
C SER A 200 11.49 -4.71 -2.20
N ASP A 201 10.58 -4.31 -1.31
CA ASP A 201 9.13 -4.51 -1.45
C ASP A 201 8.57 -3.96 -2.78
N LEU A 202 9.13 -2.86 -3.28
CA LEU A 202 8.71 -2.25 -4.54
C LEU A 202 9.10 -3.12 -5.73
N GLU A 203 10.35 -3.61 -5.75
CA GLU A 203 10.81 -4.55 -6.76
C GLU A 203 10.02 -5.86 -6.70
N ALA A 204 9.72 -6.37 -5.50
CA ALA A 204 8.89 -7.55 -5.31
C ALA A 204 7.47 -7.37 -5.88
N ALA A 205 6.85 -6.21 -5.66
CA ALA A 205 5.55 -5.87 -6.23
C ALA A 205 5.57 -5.77 -7.76
N ALA A 206 6.62 -5.18 -8.34
CA ALA A 206 6.82 -5.16 -9.79
C ALA A 206 7.01 -6.57 -10.35
N ALA A 207 7.85 -7.39 -9.74
CA ALA A 207 8.08 -8.77 -10.15
C ALA A 207 6.81 -9.62 -10.08
N ALA A 208 6.01 -9.45 -9.03
CA ALA A 208 4.72 -10.10 -8.90
C ALA A 208 3.80 -9.79 -10.08
N LEU A 209 3.67 -8.52 -10.47
CA LEU A 209 2.86 -8.16 -11.64
C LEU A 209 3.32 -8.87 -12.92
N ALA A 210 4.63 -8.92 -13.18
CA ALA A 210 5.17 -9.60 -14.36
C ALA A 210 4.86 -11.10 -14.36
N ILE A 211 4.97 -11.75 -13.21
CA ILE A 211 4.63 -13.18 -13.04
C ILE A 211 3.12 -13.39 -13.26
N THR A 212 2.27 -12.57 -12.65
CA THR A 212 0.80 -12.62 -12.80
C THR A 212 0.39 -12.43 -14.26
N ARG A 213 0.96 -11.43 -14.95
CA ARG A 213 0.67 -11.16 -16.37
C ARG A 213 1.12 -12.31 -17.27
N ASN A 214 2.29 -12.89 -17.00
CA ASN A 214 2.74 -14.08 -17.72
C ASN A 214 1.85 -15.30 -17.46
N ALA A 215 1.20 -15.40 -16.30
CA ALA A 215 0.23 -16.48 -16.04
C ALA A 215 -1.08 -16.33 -16.83
N ASN A 216 -1.38 -15.13 -17.37
CA ASN A 216 -2.53 -14.86 -18.22
C ASN A 216 -3.87 -15.29 -17.59
N GLY A 217 -4.04 -15.03 -16.29
CA GLY A 217 -5.27 -15.35 -15.56
C GLY A 217 -5.48 -16.83 -15.24
N ASP A 218 -4.50 -17.70 -15.48
CA ASP A 218 -4.54 -19.11 -15.06
C ASP A 218 -3.88 -19.28 -13.68
N PRO A 219 -4.67 -19.62 -12.62
CA PRO A 219 -4.13 -19.82 -11.29
C PRO A 219 -3.06 -20.91 -11.23
N LYS A 220 -3.20 -22.01 -11.98
CA LYS A 220 -2.25 -23.13 -11.94
C LYS A 220 -0.93 -22.76 -12.60
N ARG A 221 -0.97 -22.01 -13.69
CA ARG A 221 0.24 -21.43 -14.30
C ARG A 221 0.92 -20.43 -13.36
N MET A 222 0.14 -19.66 -12.62
CA MET A 222 0.67 -18.73 -11.63
C MET A 222 1.34 -19.45 -10.46
N GLU A 223 0.66 -20.42 -9.84
CA GLU A 223 1.19 -21.30 -8.79
C GLU A 223 2.53 -21.93 -9.21
N ALA A 224 2.58 -22.51 -10.42
CA ALA A 224 3.81 -23.09 -10.97
C ALA A 224 4.93 -22.06 -11.14
N SER A 225 4.60 -20.82 -11.52
CA SER A 225 5.58 -19.74 -11.65
C SER A 225 6.13 -19.28 -10.30
N ILE A 226 5.31 -19.26 -9.25
CA ILE A 226 5.72 -18.94 -7.88
C ILE A 226 6.63 -20.05 -7.33
N LEU A 227 6.27 -21.32 -7.55
CA LEU A 227 7.09 -22.47 -7.16
C LEU A 227 8.47 -22.49 -7.83
N ALA A 228 8.57 -21.96 -9.05
CA ALA A 228 9.83 -21.88 -9.79
C ALA A 228 10.77 -20.77 -9.26
N LEU A 229 10.29 -19.85 -8.43
CA LEU A 229 11.16 -18.91 -7.72
C LEU A 229 12.02 -19.71 -6.73
N PRO A 230 13.34 -19.50 -6.66
CA PRO A 230 14.17 -20.14 -5.64
C PRO A 230 13.59 -19.92 -4.25
N ALA A 231 13.64 -20.95 -3.40
CA ALA A 231 13.40 -20.72 -1.99
C ALA A 231 14.52 -19.85 -1.47
N ASP A 232 14.19 -18.90 -0.59
CA ASP A 232 15.24 -18.31 0.22
C ASP A 232 15.89 -19.46 0.96
N ASN A 233 17.13 -19.73 0.59
CA ASN A 233 17.94 -20.67 1.30
C ASN A 233 18.01 -20.07 2.71
N PRO A 234 17.56 -20.77 3.76
CA PRO A 234 17.47 -20.21 5.11
C PRO A 234 18.86 -20.00 5.72
N VAL A 235 19.88 -19.75 4.88
CA VAL A 235 21.30 -19.66 5.20
C VAL A 235 21.42 -18.76 6.40
N ASP A 236 21.60 -19.44 7.52
CA ASP A 236 22.12 -18.93 8.76
C ASP A 236 21.74 -17.48 9.04
N GLY A 237 20.62 -17.32 9.73
CA GLY A 237 20.48 -16.26 10.73
C GLY A 237 21.62 -16.24 11.77
N THR A 238 22.69 -17.03 11.62
CA THR A 238 24.05 -16.73 12.09
C THR A 238 24.56 -15.46 11.42
N LEU A 239 23.91 -14.35 11.80
CA LEU A 239 24.52 -13.08 12.14
C LEU A 239 26.04 -13.21 12.27
N ILE A 240 26.79 -12.90 11.21
CA ILE A 240 28.21 -12.61 11.34
C ILE A 240 28.30 -11.25 12.06
N LEU A 241 28.19 -11.29 13.40
CA LEU A 241 28.49 -10.19 14.32
C LEU A 241 30.01 -9.90 14.37
N GLN A 242 30.72 -9.96 13.26
CA GLN A 242 32.15 -9.58 13.24
C GLN A 242 32.31 -8.09 12.94
N GLY A 243 32.11 -7.29 14.00
CA GLY A 243 33.01 -6.17 14.29
C GLY A 243 32.78 -4.80 13.63
N SER A 244 31.64 -4.53 12.98
CA SER A 244 31.37 -3.18 12.46
C SER A 244 30.56 -2.33 13.45
N PRO A 245 31.08 -1.21 13.99
CA PRO A 245 30.42 -0.38 15.01
C PRO A 245 29.31 0.55 14.48
N ARG A 246 28.81 0.33 13.25
CA ARG A 246 27.62 1.02 12.72
C ARG A 246 26.46 0.04 12.58
N ALA A 247 25.75 -0.18 13.68
CA ALA A 247 24.64 -1.12 13.81
C ALA A 247 23.32 -0.66 13.14
N THR A 248 23.30 0.46 12.42
CA THR A 248 22.07 1.00 11.78
C THR A 248 21.91 0.64 10.32
N ASP A 249 22.92 0.06 9.66
CA ASP A 249 22.90 -0.19 8.22
C ASP A 249 22.55 -1.66 7.85
N PHE A 250 22.06 -2.44 8.83
CA PHE A 250 21.58 -3.81 8.60
C PHE A 250 20.19 -3.81 7.96
N VAL A 251 20.13 -3.43 6.68
CA VAL A 251 18.97 -3.73 5.85
C VAL A 251 19.09 -5.20 5.48
N ALA A 252 18.33 -6.07 6.17
CA ALA A 252 18.17 -7.46 5.75
C ALA A 252 17.78 -7.43 4.27
N GLN A 253 18.62 -7.99 3.39
CA GLN A 253 18.28 -7.99 1.97
C GLN A 253 17.00 -8.79 1.83
N PRO A 254 15.94 -8.18 1.29
CA PRO A 254 14.74 -8.94 1.06
C PRO A 254 15.05 -10.07 0.07
N GLY A 255 14.57 -11.26 0.39
CA GLY A 255 14.78 -12.44 -0.42
C GLY A 255 13.62 -12.71 -1.38
N TYR A 256 13.68 -13.86 -2.04
CA TYR A 256 12.60 -14.42 -2.85
C TYR A 256 11.27 -14.55 -2.09
N ASN A 257 11.29 -14.65 -0.76
CA ASN A 257 10.08 -14.71 0.05
C ASN A 257 9.19 -13.48 -0.14
N GLN A 258 9.76 -12.28 -0.28
CA GLN A 258 8.95 -11.09 -0.55
C GLN A 258 8.27 -11.14 -1.91
N THR A 259 9.00 -11.60 -2.93
CA THR A 259 8.44 -11.76 -4.27
C THR A 259 7.35 -12.82 -4.27
N ARG A 260 7.56 -13.94 -3.56
CA ARG A 260 6.55 -14.99 -3.38
C ARG A 260 5.31 -14.46 -2.67
N SER A 261 5.46 -13.75 -1.55
CA SER A 261 4.33 -13.15 -0.84
C SER A 261 3.56 -12.15 -1.71
N ALA A 262 4.26 -11.29 -2.45
CA ALA A 262 3.62 -10.37 -3.39
C ALA A 262 2.89 -11.11 -4.53
N CYS A 263 3.47 -12.18 -5.08
CA CYS A 263 2.77 -13.03 -6.06
C CYS A 263 1.56 -13.73 -5.44
N LEU A 264 1.66 -14.18 -4.19
CA LEU A 264 0.57 -14.84 -3.50
C LEU A 264 -0.59 -13.87 -3.22
N GLN A 265 -0.33 -12.58 -3.00
CA GLN A 265 -1.40 -11.59 -2.96
C GLN A 265 -2.21 -11.60 -4.26
N ASP A 266 -1.54 -11.47 -5.41
CA ASP A 266 -2.19 -11.52 -6.73
C ASP A 266 -2.86 -12.89 -7.01
N TYR A 267 -2.26 -14.00 -6.55
CA TYR A 267 -2.81 -15.35 -6.71
C TYR A 267 -4.13 -15.53 -5.97
N PHE A 268 -4.21 -15.05 -4.72
CA PHE A 268 -5.44 -15.11 -3.94
C PHE A 268 -6.55 -14.29 -4.62
N ASP A 269 -6.24 -13.09 -5.12
CA ASP A 269 -7.20 -12.31 -5.90
C ASP A 269 -7.69 -13.08 -7.13
N LEU A 270 -6.77 -13.69 -7.88
CA LEU A 270 -7.10 -14.43 -9.08
C LEU A 270 -7.98 -15.66 -8.78
N VAL A 271 -7.66 -16.43 -7.75
CA VAL A 271 -8.46 -17.60 -7.33
C VAL A 271 -9.84 -17.18 -6.85
N SER A 272 -9.96 -16.11 -6.08
CA SER A 272 -11.25 -15.58 -5.63
C SER A 272 -12.11 -15.08 -6.80
N MET A 273 -11.49 -14.52 -7.86
CA MET A 273 -12.20 -14.06 -9.06
C MET A 273 -12.66 -15.20 -9.99
N VAL A 274 -11.85 -16.25 -10.16
CA VAL A 274 -12.12 -17.34 -11.12
C VAL A 274 -12.91 -18.50 -10.49
N GLY A 275 -12.76 -18.72 -9.18
CA GLY A 275 -13.46 -19.77 -8.45
C GLY A 275 -14.87 -19.36 -8.00
N ASP A 276 -15.54 -20.24 -7.26
CA ASP A 276 -16.85 -20.00 -6.64
C ASP A 276 -16.77 -19.04 -5.44
N GLY A 277 -15.96 -17.98 -5.52
CA GLY A 277 -15.68 -17.06 -4.42
C GLY A 277 -14.96 -17.74 -3.25
N GLN A 278 -13.90 -18.51 -3.55
CA GLN A 278 -13.14 -19.18 -2.49
C GLN A 278 -12.60 -18.15 -1.49
N ASP A 279 -12.85 -18.44 -0.21
CA ASP A 279 -12.28 -17.74 0.93
C ASP A 279 -10.76 -17.97 1.03
N ALA A 280 -10.05 -17.01 1.62
CA ALA A 280 -8.61 -17.03 1.82
C ALA A 280 -8.14 -18.25 2.63
N ALA A 281 -8.90 -18.69 3.66
CA ALA A 281 -8.56 -19.90 4.42
C ALA A 281 -8.49 -21.13 3.52
N LYS A 282 -9.55 -21.38 2.74
CA LYS A 282 -9.60 -22.51 1.81
C LYS A 282 -8.51 -22.43 0.74
N THR A 283 -8.21 -21.23 0.26
CA THR A 283 -7.13 -21.01 -0.72
C THR A 283 -5.78 -21.38 -0.10
N TYR A 284 -5.52 -20.99 1.15
CA TYR A 284 -4.32 -21.36 1.89
C TYR A 284 -4.16 -22.87 2.06
N ASP A 285 -5.22 -23.55 2.50
CA ASP A 285 -5.22 -25.01 2.73
C ASP A 285 -4.90 -25.81 1.46
N GLN A 286 -5.15 -25.20 0.30
CA GLN A 286 -4.89 -25.79 -1.02
C GLN A 286 -3.52 -25.43 -1.59
N LEU A 287 -2.76 -24.54 -0.94
CA LEU A 287 -1.42 -24.19 -1.38
C LEU A 287 -0.49 -25.41 -1.27
N PRO A 288 0.43 -25.59 -2.24
CA PRO A 288 1.54 -26.51 -2.08
C PRO A 288 2.33 -26.19 -0.80
N PRO A 289 2.83 -27.20 -0.05
CA PRO A 289 3.58 -26.97 1.20
C PRO A 289 4.77 -25.99 1.05
N ALA A 290 5.42 -25.98 -0.11
CA ALA A 290 6.51 -25.06 -0.40
C ALA A 290 6.10 -23.57 -0.46
N LEU A 291 4.81 -23.27 -0.59
CA LEU A 291 4.25 -21.91 -0.62
C LEU A 291 3.55 -21.51 0.68
N GLN A 292 3.24 -22.47 1.56
CA GLN A 292 2.52 -22.21 2.81
C GLN A 292 3.21 -21.14 3.66
N SER A 293 4.55 -21.18 3.79
CA SER A 293 5.29 -20.17 4.55
C SER A 293 5.11 -18.74 4.05
N SER A 294 5.00 -18.53 2.74
CA SER A 294 4.82 -17.19 2.15
C SER A 294 3.35 -16.80 2.04
N GLY A 295 2.45 -17.79 1.99
CA GLY A 295 1.01 -17.61 1.86
C GLY A 295 0.31 -17.35 3.19
N TRP A 296 0.93 -17.71 4.31
CA TRP A 296 0.32 -17.64 5.63
C TRP A 296 -0.08 -16.20 6.00
N SER A 297 0.86 -15.25 5.94
CA SER A 297 0.56 -13.85 6.25
C SER A 297 -0.43 -13.24 5.27
N VAL A 298 -0.39 -13.66 3.99
CA VAL A 298 -1.33 -13.18 2.96
C VAL A 298 -2.76 -13.64 3.26
N ALA A 299 -2.92 -14.91 3.60
CA ALA A 299 -4.22 -15.47 3.97
C ALA A 299 -4.77 -14.76 5.21
N LEU A 300 -3.98 -14.70 6.29
CA LEU A 300 -4.40 -14.09 7.54
C LEU A 300 -4.77 -12.61 7.36
N GLN A 301 -3.95 -11.84 6.65
CA GLN A 301 -4.24 -10.43 6.38
C GLN A 301 -5.57 -10.23 5.65
N ARG A 302 -5.89 -11.08 4.67
CA ARG A 302 -7.17 -11.03 3.96
C ARG A 302 -8.34 -11.37 4.86
N MET A 303 -8.20 -12.40 5.70
CA MET A 303 -9.25 -12.77 6.66
C MET A 303 -9.48 -11.67 7.69
N ILE A 304 -8.43 -11.05 8.24
CA ILE A 304 -8.55 -9.91 9.18
C ILE A 304 -9.40 -8.79 8.55
N LEU A 305 -9.14 -8.44 7.29
CA LEU A 305 -9.87 -7.38 6.59
C LEU A 305 -11.34 -7.73 6.31
N GLN A 306 -11.67 -9.02 6.22
CA GLN A 306 -13.02 -9.49 5.94
C GLN A 306 -13.84 -9.70 7.22
N ASP A 307 -13.28 -10.45 8.18
CA ASP A 307 -13.90 -10.82 9.46
C ASP A 307 -12.79 -11.23 10.47
N PRO A 308 -12.42 -10.35 11.42
CA PRO A 308 -11.41 -10.64 12.43
C PRO A 308 -11.73 -11.87 13.29
N GLN A 309 -13.00 -12.16 13.55
CA GLN A 309 -13.39 -13.33 14.35
C GLN A 309 -13.14 -14.63 13.58
N VAL A 310 -13.45 -14.67 12.28
CA VAL A 310 -13.12 -15.82 11.42
C VAL A 310 -11.60 -16.00 11.31
N ALA A 311 -10.85 -14.90 11.16
CA ALA A 311 -9.39 -14.92 11.15
C ALA A 311 -8.81 -15.51 12.45
N ALA A 312 -9.39 -15.12 13.58
CA ALA A 312 -9.02 -15.59 14.90
C ALA A 312 -9.26 -17.11 15.06
N GLU A 313 -10.41 -17.61 14.62
CA GLU A 313 -10.71 -19.05 14.61
C GLU A 313 -9.74 -19.82 13.72
N TRP A 314 -9.50 -19.35 12.49
CA TRP A 314 -8.54 -19.96 11.57
C TRP A 314 -7.14 -20.04 12.21
N LEU A 315 -6.71 -18.96 12.86
CA LEU A 315 -5.40 -18.88 13.47
C LEU A 315 -5.20 -19.93 14.58
N THR A 316 -6.24 -20.31 15.33
CA THR A 316 -6.11 -21.35 16.36
C THR A 316 -5.67 -22.71 15.82
N THR A 317 -5.96 -22.99 14.55
CA THR A 317 -5.60 -24.24 13.88
C THR A 317 -4.30 -24.14 13.07
N HIS A 318 -3.92 -22.94 12.63
CA HIS A 318 -2.76 -22.67 11.78
C HIS A 318 -1.61 -21.95 12.51
N ALA A 319 -1.68 -21.82 13.84
CA ALA A 319 -0.64 -21.16 14.63
C ALA A 319 0.72 -21.89 14.60
N SER A 320 0.72 -23.19 14.25
CA SER A 320 1.94 -24.01 14.15
C SER A 320 2.46 -24.15 12.73
N ASP A 321 1.80 -23.52 11.76
CA ASP A 321 2.14 -23.65 10.36
C ASP A 321 3.42 -22.87 10.02
N PRO A 322 4.16 -23.31 8.98
CA PRO A 322 5.27 -22.53 8.49
C PRO A 322 4.75 -21.16 8.04
N GLY A 323 5.48 -20.09 8.41
CA GLY A 323 5.13 -18.72 8.07
C GLY A 323 4.31 -17.97 9.11
N TYR A 324 4.07 -18.54 10.29
CA TYR A 324 3.48 -17.81 11.41
C TYR A 324 4.16 -16.43 11.62
N ASP A 325 3.35 -15.38 11.58
CA ASP A 325 3.77 -13.99 11.69
C ASP A 325 3.23 -13.38 12.99
N ASN A 326 4.13 -13.22 13.96
CA ASN A 326 3.75 -12.70 15.28
C ASN A 326 3.26 -11.25 15.20
N PRO A 327 3.96 -10.29 14.56
CA PRO A 327 3.43 -8.93 14.37
C PRO A 327 2.01 -8.89 13.80
N LEU A 328 1.71 -9.67 12.76
CA LEU A 328 0.36 -9.70 12.18
C LEU A 328 -0.68 -10.28 13.14
N THR A 329 -0.30 -11.30 13.91
CA THR A 329 -1.14 -11.87 14.97
C THR A 329 -1.44 -10.86 16.08
N LEU A 330 -0.45 -10.05 16.47
CA LEU A 330 -0.64 -8.97 17.44
C LEU A 330 -1.57 -7.89 16.90
N SER A 331 -1.46 -7.55 15.60
CA SER A 331 -2.40 -6.61 14.96
C SER A 331 -3.83 -7.12 15.03
N LEU A 332 -4.07 -8.40 14.72
CA LEU A 332 -5.39 -9.01 14.86
C LEU A 332 -5.91 -8.91 16.30
N ALA A 333 -5.08 -9.19 17.29
CA ALA A 333 -5.46 -9.10 18.70
C ALA A 333 -5.91 -7.68 19.09
N VAL A 334 -5.19 -6.65 18.60
CA VAL A 334 -5.55 -5.25 18.79
C VAL A 334 -6.85 -4.90 18.07
N ASP A 335 -7.01 -5.31 16.81
CA ASP A 335 -8.22 -5.05 16.01
C ASP A 335 -9.46 -5.67 16.64
N MET A 336 -9.34 -6.90 17.15
CA MET A 336 -10.42 -7.55 17.90
C MET A 336 -10.69 -6.82 19.22
N ALA A 337 -9.66 -6.39 19.94
CA ALA A 337 -9.83 -5.71 21.23
C ALA A 337 -10.54 -4.35 21.10
N ASN A 338 -10.30 -3.64 20.00
CA ASN A 338 -11.01 -2.40 19.66
C ASN A 338 -12.52 -2.63 19.40
N GLN A 339 -12.93 -3.85 19.05
CA GLN A 339 -14.33 -4.19 18.74
C GLN A 339 -15.05 -4.83 19.92
N ASP A 340 -14.44 -5.86 20.51
CA ASP A 340 -14.93 -6.60 21.67
C ASP A 340 -13.72 -7.08 22.49
N PRO A 341 -13.28 -6.30 23.49
CA PRO A 341 -12.08 -6.64 24.25
C PRO A 341 -12.24 -7.91 25.08
N GLY A 342 -13.47 -8.23 25.52
CA GLY A 342 -13.76 -9.47 26.25
C GLY A 342 -13.58 -10.70 25.37
N ALA A 343 -14.13 -10.68 24.16
CA ALA A 343 -13.97 -11.76 23.18
C ALA A 343 -12.51 -11.86 22.69
N ALA A 344 -11.84 -10.73 22.45
CA ALA A 344 -10.43 -10.69 22.07
C ALA A 344 -9.56 -11.38 23.12
N MET A 345 -9.76 -11.09 24.41
CA MET A 345 -9.02 -11.74 25.49
C MET A 345 -9.34 -13.23 25.62
N ALA A 346 -10.63 -13.60 25.50
CA ALA A 346 -11.04 -15.01 25.55
C ALA A 346 -10.44 -15.83 24.40
N TRP A 347 -10.23 -15.23 23.22
CA TRP A 347 -9.51 -15.86 22.11
C TRP A 347 -8.00 -15.86 22.33
N ALA A 348 -7.41 -14.69 22.64
CA ALA A 348 -5.96 -14.51 22.72
C ALA A 348 -5.31 -15.38 23.80
N THR A 349 -6.06 -15.76 24.84
CA THR A 349 -5.61 -16.70 25.88
C THR A 349 -5.62 -18.17 25.47
N LYS A 350 -6.36 -18.52 24.41
CA LYS A 350 -6.38 -19.88 23.84
C LYS A 350 -5.27 -20.11 22.84
N MET A 351 -4.66 -19.04 22.34
CA MET A 351 -3.57 -19.14 21.39
C MET A 351 -2.47 -20.02 22.00
N PRO A 352 -2.10 -21.14 21.35
CA PRO A 352 -1.07 -22.01 21.87
C PRO A 352 0.16 -21.15 22.06
N GLY A 353 0.59 -21.06 23.31
CA GLY A 353 1.55 -20.05 23.66
C GLY A 353 2.77 -20.20 22.77
N LEU A 354 3.19 -19.06 22.23
CA LEU A 354 4.59 -18.67 22.22
C LEU A 354 5.13 -18.86 23.64
N ASN A 355 5.15 -20.09 24.16
CA ASN A 355 5.52 -20.42 25.53
C ASN A 355 7.04 -20.31 25.71
N GLU A 356 7.75 -20.02 24.62
CA GLU A 356 9.08 -19.45 24.62
C GLU A 356 9.09 -17.93 24.87
N SER A 357 7.97 -17.27 25.20
CA SER A 357 7.95 -16.02 25.98
C SER A 357 8.42 -16.31 27.42
N GLY A 358 9.56 -16.99 27.56
CA GLY A 358 10.35 -16.88 28.75
C GLY A 358 10.94 -15.47 28.82
N PRO A 359 11.26 -14.97 30.02
CA PRO A 359 11.95 -13.70 30.18
C PRO A 359 13.18 -13.67 29.26
N GLY A 360 13.17 -12.78 28.26
CA GLY A 360 14.30 -12.57 27.34
C GLY A 360 14.06 -12.84 25.85
N THR A 361 12.93 -13.42 25.41
CA THR A 361 12.68 -13.60 23.96
C THR A 361 12.08 -12.38 23.28
N GLY A 362 11.58 -11.41 24.05
CA GLY A 362 11.07 -10.13 23.56
C GLY A 362 9.80 -10.22 22.72
N LYS A 363 9.18 -11.40 22.61
CA LYS A 363 7.92 -11.58 21.88
C LYS A 363 6.74 -11.33 22.79
N ILE A 364 5.97 -10.28 22.46
CA ILE A 364 4.72 -9.95 23.12
C ILE A 364 3.69 -11.04 22.80
N HIS A 365 2.96 -11.49 23.82
CA HIS A 365 1.86 -12.43 23.67
C HIS A 365 0.61 -11.71 23.13
N PRO A 366 -0.23 -12.31 22.26
CA PRO A 366 -1.45 -11.67 21.75
C PRO A 366 -2.39 -11.17 22.85
N ALA A 367 -2.49 -11.90 23.97
CA ALA A 367 -3.28 -11.48 25.13
C ALA A 367 -2.70 -10.22 25.83
N GLN A 368 -1.38 -10.01 25.80
CA GLN A 368 -0.78 -8.78 26.34
C GLN A 368 -1.11 -7.58 25.45
N ALA A 369 -1.09 -7.75 24.12
CA ALA A 369 -1.47 -6.69 23.19
C ALA A 369 -2.96 -6.31 23.33
N ALA A 370 -3.86 -7.30 23.32
CA ALA A 370 -5.29 -7.08 23.51
C ALA A 370 -5.61 -6.44 24.88
N LEU A 371 -4.97 -6.91 25.96
CA LEU A 371 -5.14 -6.34 27.29
C LEU A 371 -4.62 -4.89 27.38
N GLY A 372 -3.49 -4.59 26.71
CA GLY A 372 -2.94 -3.23 26.64
C GLY A 372 -3.93 -2.26 26.00
N THR A 373 -4.54 -2.66 24.87
CA THR A 373 -5.63 -1.90 24.23
C THR A 373 -6.82 -1.75 25.18
N TRP A 374 -7.28 -2.83 25.81
CA TRP A 374 -8.43 -2.78 26.72
C TRP A 374 -8.19 -1.88 27.94
N LEU A 375 -7.01 -1.94 28.56
CA LEU A 375 -6.67 -1.10 29.72
C LEU A 375 -6.68 0.40 29.37
N ASN A 376 -6.35 0.75 28.13
CA ASN A 376 -6.41 2.12 27.66
C ASN A 376 -7.86 2.63 27.55
N ASP A 377 -8.79 1.75 27.15
CA ASP A 377 -10.17 2.12 26.87
C ASP A 377 -11.09 1.97 28.10
N ASP A 378 -10.95 0.88 28.86
CA ASP A 378 -11.70 0.58 30.09
C ASP A 378 -10.80 -0.15 31.12
N PRO A 379 -10.02 0.62 31.92
CA PRO A 379 -9.08 0.04 32.86
C PRO A 379 -9.73 -0.75 33.99
N GLU A 380 -10.94 -0.39 34.43
CA GLU A 380 -11.63 -1.10 35.51
C GLU A 380 -12.09 -2.49 35.05
N ALA A 381 -12.74 -2.58 33.89
CA ALA A 381 -13.19 -3.85 33.34
C ALA A 381 -12.01 -4.77 33.00
N ALA A 382 -10.97 -4.23 32.37
CA ALA A 382 -9.76 -4.98 32.03
C ALA A 382 -9.07 -5.54 33.30
N SER A 383 -8.94 -4.73 34.34
CA SER A 383 -8.35 -5.16 35.63
C SER A 383 -9.22 -6.17 36.36
N ALA A 384 -10.54 -6.03 36.31
CA ALA A 384 -11.46 -7.02 36.85
C ALA A 384 -11.36 -8.37 36.11
N TRP A 385 -11.26 -8.32 34.77
CA TRP A 385 -11.06 -9.50 33.95
C TRP A 385 -9.73 -10.20 34.25
N LEU A 386 -8.62 -9.43 34.33
CA LEU A 386 -7.26 -9.94 34.60
C LEU A 386 -7.19 -10.68 35.95
N ARG A 387 -7.88 -10.16 36.98
CA ARG A 387 -7.97 -10.80 38.30
C ARG A 387 -8.78 -12.10 38.28
N SER A 388 -9.80 -12.19 37.42
CA SER A 388 -10.76 -13.30 37.43
C SER A 388 -10.37 -14.45 36.51
N ASN A 389 -9.65 -14.19 35.41
CA ASN A 389 -9.47 -15.16 34.32
C ASN A 389 -8.02 -15.61 34.08
N ALA A 390 -7.02 -14.90 34.59
CA ALA A 390 -5.62 -15.14 34.24
C ALA A 390 -4.68 -15.10 35.46
N ALA A 391 -5.13 -15.59 36.62
CA ALA A 391 -4.32 -15.59 37.84
C ALA A 391 -2.97 -16.32 37.65
N ASP A 392 -2.98 -17.47 36.97
CA ASP A 392 -1.85 -18.40 36.91
C ASP A 392 -1.12 -18.45 35.55
N ALA A 393 -1.58 -17.71 34.54
CA ALA A 393 -0.96 -17.73 33.22
C ALA A 393 0.40 -17.01 33.23
N ALA A 394 1.42 -17.59 32.59
CA ALA A 394 2.79 -17.03 32.57
C ALA A 394 2.84 -15.60 31.99
N TRP A 395 2.15 -15.36 30.86
CA TRP A 395 2.07 -14.03 30.23
C TRP A 395 1.41 -12.99 31.16
N ALA A 396 0.44 -13.41 31.99
CA ALA A 396 -0.28 -12.53 32.89
C ALA A 396 0.58 -12.16 34.11
N LYS A 397 1.41 -13.09 34.60
CA LYS A 397 2.40 -12.82 35.65
C LYS A 397 3.46 -11.82 35.18
N GLU A 398 3.98 -11.99 33.96
CA GLU A 398 4.92 -11.05 33.34
C GLU A 398 4.27 -9.66 33.18
N PHE A 399 3.04 -9.62 32.69
CA PHE A 399 2.30 -8.38 32.52
C PHE A 399 2.10 -7.63 33.85
N ARG A 400 1.65 -8.32 34.91
CA ARG A 400 1.52 -7.74 36.27
C ARG A 400 2.83 -7.17 36.80
N THR A 401 3.92 -7.91 36.60
CA THR A 401 5.27 -7.45 36.98
C THR A 401 5.64 -6.14 36.27
N HIS A 402 5.23 -5.97 35.00
CA HIS A 402 5.51 -4.75 34.23
C HIS A 402 4.70 -3.53 34.71
N ILE A 403 3.47 -3.75 35.20
CA ILE A 403 2.60 -2.67 35.71
C ILE A 403 2.74 -2.40 37.21
N GLY A 404 3.55 -3.19 37.94
CA GLY A 404 3.81 -3.00 39.37
C GLY A 404 2.76 -3.61 40.31
N GLU A 405 2.02 -4.62 39.85
CA GLU A 405 1.14 -5.50 40.66
C GLU A 405 1.84 -6.82 40.98
#